data_AF-A0A1F5LDL4-F1
#
_entry.id   AF-A0A1F5LDL4-F1
#
_cell.length_a   1.000
_cell.length_b   1.000
_cell.length_c   1.000
_cell.angle_alpha   90.00
_cell.angle_beta   90.00
_cell.angle_gamma   90.00
#
_symmetry.space_group_name_H-M   'P 1'
#
loop_
_entity.id
_entity.type
_entity.pdbx_description
1 polymer ?
#
loop_
_entity_poly.entity_id
_entity_poly.type
_entity_poly.pdbx_seq_one_letter_code
_entity_poly.pdbx_strand_id
1 'polypeptide(L)'
;MAEEAECSQATIINIRANLRQFGSVHAPPTRIGRKRTVTPLMIEALCEYLSEKPGLYLDEMAVFLWDEFRTLVTTSSIRRALVAKGA
;
A
#
# COMPACT_ATOMS: atom_id res chain seq x y z
N MET A 1 -18.73 -0.82 -35.36
CA MET A 1 -18.05 -1.17 -34.09
C MET A 1 -18.12 -0.09 -33.03
N ALA A 2 -17.70 1.16 -33.26
CA ALA A 2 -17.82 2.23 -32.26
C ALA A 2 -19.23 2.85 -32.20
N GLU A 3 -19.78 3.17 -33.37
CA GLU A 3 -21.15 3.68 -33.51
C GLU A 3 -22.18 2.64 -33.08
N GLU A 4 -21.98 1.36 -33.41
CA GLU A 4 -22.83 0.23 -32.96
C GLU A 4 -22.81 0.00 -31.45
N ALA A 5 -21.72 0.39 -30.78
CA ALA A 5 -21.57 0.23 -29.33
C ALA A 5 -21.81 1.55 -28.58
N GLU A 6 -22.31 2.58 -29.27
CA GLU A 6 -22.61 3.92 -28.74
C GLU A 6 -21.48 4.50 -27.86
N CYS A 7 -20.23 4.25 -28.24
CA CYS A 7 -19.06 4.66 -27.46
C CYS A 7 -18.00 5.35 -28.32
N SER A 8 -17.15 6.15 -27.66
CA SER A 8 -16.06 6.85 -28.34
C SER A 8 -15.03 5.86 -28.89
N GLN A 9 -14.40 6.19 -30.01
CA GLN A 9 -13.31 5.35 -30.54
C GLN A 9 -12.16 5.19 -29.53
N ALA A 10 -11.88 6.21 -28.73
CA ALA A 10 -10.89 6.16 -27.65
C ALA A 10 -11.22 5.08 -26.60
N THR A 11 -12.49 4.90 -26.28
CA THR A 11 -12.96 3.84 -25.37
C THR A 11 -12.61 2.46 -25.91
N ILE A 12 -12.87 2.20 -27.20
CA ILE A 12 -12.57 0.91 -27.83
C ILE A 12 -11.06 0.65 -27.88
N ILE A 13 -10.27 1.68 -28.18
CA ILE A 13 -8.80 1.59 -28.16
C ILE A 13 -8.31 1.21 -26.77
N ASN A 14 -8.80 1.88 -25.72
CA ASN A 14 -8.42 1.59 -24.33
C ASN A 14 -8.85 0.19 -23.89
N ILE A 15 -10.07 -0.24 -24.23
CA ILE A 15 -10.55 -1.60 -23.91
C ILE A 15 -9.69 -2.64 -24.61
N ARG A 16 -9.38 -2.46 -25.89
CA ARG A 16 -8.50 -3.38 -26.63
C ARG A 16 -7.09 -3.40 -26.07
N ALA A 17 -6.54 -2.25 -25.68
CA ALA A 17 -5.24 -2.16 -25.05
C ALA A 17 -5.22 -2.89 -23.70
N ASN A 18 -6.22 -2.65 -22.85
CA ASN A 18 -6.35 -3.31 -21.54
C ASN A 18 -6.51 -4.83 -21.70
N LEU A 19 -7.33 -5.30 -22.64
CA LEU A 19 -7.50 -6.72 -22.91
C LEU A 19 -6.20 -7.37 -23.38
N ARG A 20 -5.42 -6.70 -24.25
CA ARG A 20 -4.12 -7.20 -24.71
C ARG A 20 -3.08 -7.24 -23.59
N GLN A 21 -3.06 -6.23 -22.72
CA GLN A 21 -1.99 -6.06 -21.72
C GLN A 21 -2.29 -6.78 -20.40
N PHE A 22 -3.55 -6.80 -19.96
CA PHE A 22 -3.97 -7.29 -18.65
C PHE A 22 -4.95 -8.47 -18.73
N GLY A 23 -5.44 -8.83 -19.93
CA GLY A 23 -6.47 -9.86 -20.08
C GLY A 23 -7.85 -9.46 -19.55
N SER A 24 -8.02 -8.21 -19.13
CA SER A 24 -9.26 -7.64 -18.58
C SER A 24 -9.61 -6.34 -19.29
N VAL A 25 -10.90 -6.03 -19.37
CA VAL A 25 -11.39 -4.74 -19.88
C VAL A 25 -10.92 -3.58 -18.98
N HIS A 26 -10.70 -3.88 -17.70
CA HIS A 26 -10.26 -2.91 -16.70
C HIS A 26 -8.79 -3.14 -16.36
N ALA A 27 -8.01 -2.07 -16.42
CA ALA A 27 -6.65 -2.08 -15.94
C ALA A 27 -6.65 -2.37 -14.42
N PRO A 28 -5.68 -3.16 -13.92
CA PRO A 28 -5.55 -3.37 -12.49
C PRO A 28 -5.28 -2.03 -11.79
N PRO A 29 -5.76 -1.85 -10.55
CA PRO A 29 -5.51 -0.64 -9.80
C PRO A 29 -4.01 -0.48 -9.58
N THR A 30 -3.39 0.41 -10.36
CA THR A 30 -1.99 0.76 -10.21
C THR A 30 -1.92 1.71 -9.03
N ARG A 31 -1.15 1.35 -8.00
CA ARG A 31 -0.97 2.21 -6.84
C ARG A 31 -0.21 3.47 -7.26
N ILE A 32 -0.95 4.55 -7.46
CA ILE A 32 -0.39 5.87 -7.74
C ILE A 32 0.11 6.49 -6.41
N GLY A 33 1.34 7.01 -6.42
CA GLY A 33 1.92 7.72 -5.29
C GLY A 33 3.13 7.05 -4.63
N ARG A 34 3.66 7.69 -3.59
CA ARG A 34 4.87 7.26 -2.88
C ARG A 34 4.65 5.87 -2.24
N LYS A 35 5.64 4.98 -2.38
CA LYS A 35 5.67 3.71 -1.64
C LYS A 35 5.57 3.99 -0.15
N ARG A 36 4.91 3.08 0.60
CA ARG A 36 4.81 3.26 2.07
C ARG A 36 6.22 3.19 2.65
N THR A 37 6.56 4.13 3.53
CA THR A 37 7.81 4.08 4.30
C THR A 37 7.81 2.91 5.27
N VAL A 38 6.65 2.64 5.89
CA VAL A 38 6.45 1.46 6.74
C VAL A 38 5.91 0.33 5.87
N THR A 39 6.68 -0.74 5.74
CA THR A 39 6.29 -1.92 4.97
C THR A 39 5.33 -2.80 5.78
N PRO A 40 4.51 -3.66 5.14
CA PRO A 40 3.66 -4.61 5.87
C PRO A 40 4.44 -5.50 6.85
N LEU A 41 5.63 -5.96 6.45
CA LEU A 41 6.52 -6.77 7.27
C LEU A 41 6.97 -6.03 8.54
N MET A 42 7.33 -4.75 8.42
CA MET A 42 7.70 -3.92 9.58
C MET A 42 6.54 -3.76 10.55
N ILE A 43 5.29 -3.69 10.06
CA ILE A 43 4.11 -3.60 10.92
C ILE A 43 3.90 -4.93 11.66
N GLU A 44 4.09 -6.07 10.98
CA GLU A 44 3.93 -7.38 11.60
C GLU A 44 4.95 -7.62 12.70
N ALA A 45 6.23 -7.37 12.43
CA ALA A 45 7.28 -7.45 13.46
C ALA A 45 7.02 -6.50 14.63
N LEU A 46 6.52 -5.29 14.35
CA LEU A 46 6.15 -4.34 15.40
C LEU A 46 4.96 -4.84 16.24
N CYS A 47 3.95 -5.45 15.62
CA CYS A 47 2.80 -6.03 16.33
C CYS A 47 3.20 -7.23 17.19
N GLU A 48 4.10 -8.10 16.72
CA GLU A 48 4.67 -9.19 17.51
C GLU A 48 5.42 -8.64 18.72
N TYR A 49 6.28 -7.65 18.52
CA TYR A 49 7.02 -7.00 19.60
C TYR A 49 6.09 -6.31 20.62
N LEU A 50 5.02 -5.68 20.14
CA LEU A 50 3.98 -5.09 21.01
C LEU A 50 3.15 -6.12 21.77
N SER A 51 3.03 -7.34 21.25
CA SER A 51 2.33 -8.41 21.96
C SER A 51 3.11 -8.86 23.20
N GLU A 52 4.43 -8.78 23.16
CA GLU A 52 5.30 -8.99 24.32
C GLU A 52 5.35 -7.76 25.24
N LYS A 53 5.29 -6.55 24.66
CA LYS A 53 5.39 -5.27 25.38
C LYS A 53 4.34 -4.24 24.90
N PRO A 54 3.10 -4.31 25.40
CA PRO A 54 1.99 -3.49 24.89
C PRO A 54 2.09 -2.00 25.25
N GLY A 55 2.94 -1.63 26.20
CA GLY A 55 3.11 -0.26 26.69
C GLY A 55 4.21 0.56 26.00
N LEU A 56 4.76 0.08 24.88
CA LEU A 56 5.89 0.74 24.21
C LEU A 56 5.48 2.11 23.66
N TYR A 57 6.31 3.13 23.88
CA TYR A 57 6.08 4.45 23.31
C TYR A 57 6.42 4.49 21.81
N LEU A 58 5.82 5.43 21.07
CA LEU A 58 5.98 5.53 19.61
C LEU A 58 7.42 5.81 19.16
N ASP A 59 8.22 6.49 19.97
CA ASP A 59 9.64 6.73 19.76
C ASP A 59 10.46 5.47 20.00
N GLU A 60 10.14 4.66 21.00
CA GLU A 60 10.74 3.34 21.22
C GLU A 60 10.44 2.40 20.03
N MET A 61 9.23 2.46 19.49
CA MET A 61 8.88 1.75 18.25
C MET A 61 9.73 2.20 17.06
N ALA A 62 10.03 3.49 16.97
CA ALA A 62 10.88 4.02 15.92
C ALA A 62 12.33 3.52 16.06
N VAL A 63 12.83 3.39 17.29
CA VAL A 63 14.14 2.79 17.59
C VAL A 63 14.16 1.32 17.19
N PHE A 64 13.13 0.55 17.52
CA PHE A 64 13.01 -0.86 17.11
C PHE A 64 13.06 -1.01 15.58
N LEU A 65 12.28 -0.20 14.85
CA LEU A 65 12.27 -0.23 13.39
C LEU A 65 13.62 0.20 12.77
N TRP A 66 14.37 1.05 13.47
CA TRP A 66 15.71 1.42 13.07
C TRP A 66 16.72 0.30 13.32
N ASP A 67 16.63 -0.40 14.45
CA ASP A 67 17.56 -1.48 14.80
C ASP A 67 17.38 -2.69 13.88
N GLU A 68 16.13 -3.13 13.71
CA GLU A 68 15.78 -4.34 12.96
C GLU A 68 15.80 -4.11 11.43
N PHE A 69 15.24 -3.00 10.95
CA PHE A 69 15.02 -2.76 9.52
C PHE A 69 15.88 -1.62 8.94
N ARG A 70 16.76 -1.00 9.73
CA ARG A 70 17.60 0.15 9.33
C ARG A 70 16.81 1.27 8.63
N THR A 71 15.55 1.45 9.05
CA THR A 71 14.62 2.38 8.42
C THR A 71 14.20 3.46 9.41
N LEU A 72 14.51 4.73 9.10
CA LEU A 72 14.05 5.86 9.89
C LEU A 72 12.56 6.10 9.62
N VAL A 73 11.73 5.82 10.62
CA VAL A 73 10.29 6.03 10.55
C VAL A 73 9.87 7.10 11.55
N THR A 74 9.03 8.03 11.12
CA THR A 74 8.44 9.03 12.01
C THR A 74 7.35 8.42 12.89
N THR A 75 7.20 8.90 14.13
CA THR A 75 6.11 8.49 15.04
C THR A 75 4.72 8.63 14.41
N SER A 76 4.51 9.66 13.60
CA SER A 76 3.28 9.87 12.82
C SER A 76 3.02 8.79 11.78
N SER A 77 4.07 8.23 11.16
CA SER A 77 3.95 7.14 10.20
C SER A 77 3.65 5.82 10.90
N ILE A 78 4.26 5.58 12.06
CA ILE A 78 3.98 4.42 12.91
C ILE A 78 2.52 4.44 13.37
N ARG A 79 2.06 5.57 13.94
CA ARG A 79 0.66 5.72 14.39
C ARG A 79 -0.33 5.45 13.25
N ARG A 80 -0.12 6.04 12.07
CA ARG A 80 -0.99 5.78 10.90
C ARG A 80 -0.96 4.31 10.47
N ALA A 81 0.20 3.67 10.56
CA ALA A 81 0.36 2.27 10.18
C ALA A 81 -0.39 1.33 11.15
N LEU A 82 -0.33 1.60 12.46
CA LEU A 82 -1.06 0.86 13.49
C LEU A 82 -2.58 1.01 13.33
N VAL A 83 -3.07 2.24 13.19
CA VAL A 83 -4.50 2.53 12.95
C VAL A 83 -5.00 1.82 11.68
N ALA A 84 -4.20 1.79 10.62
CA ALA A 84 -4.57 1.11 9.38
C ALA A 84 -4.61 -0.44 9.51
N LYS A 85 -3.88 -1.02 10.47
CA LYS A 85 -3.89 -2.46 10.78
C LYS A 85 -5.03 -2.83 11.75
N GLY A 86 -5.59 -1.85 12.47
CA GLY A 86 -6.66 -2.05 13.46
C GLY A 86 -6.15 -2.30 14.88
N ALA A 87 -4.91 -1.87 15.18
CA ALA A 87 -4.28 -1.94 16.50
C ALA A 87 -4.35 -0.58 17.21
#